data_AF-A0A1G9FXJ4-F1
#
_entry.id   AF-A0A1G9FXJ4-F1
#
_cell.length_a   1.000
_cell.length_b   1.000
_cell.length_c   1.000
_cell.angle_alpha   90.00
_cell.angle_beta   90.00
_cell.angle_gamma   90.00
#
_symmetry.space_group_name_H-M   'P 1'
#
loop_
_entity.id
_entity.type
_entity.pdbx_description
1 polymer ?
#
loop_
_entity_poly.entity_id
_entity_poly.type
_entity_poly.pdbx_seq_one_letter_code
_entity_poly.pdbx_strand_id
1 'polypeptide(L)' 'MIGRLKSLRKSSGYTSPDKFSYDNNLNRSQYGKYEAGSANITIGTLIGILNCFGVSLSEFFNEDYDDLNK' A
#
# COMPACT_ATOMS: atom_id res chain seq x y z
N MET A 1 5.29 2.99 -7.75
CA MET A 1 5.38 2.20 -6.50
C MET A 1 5.09 2.98 -5.19
N ILE A 2 5.85 4.03 -4.79
CA ILE A 2 5.68 4.72 -3.47
C ILE A 2 4.32 5.45 -3.33
N GLY A 3 3.81 6.05 -4.43
CA GLY A 3 2.49 6.70 -4.44
C GLY A 3 1.30 5.73 -4.42
N ARG A 4 1.53 4.42 -4.61
CA ARG A 4 0.47 3.47 -4.93
C ARG A 4 -0.27 2.97 -3.70
N LEU A 5 0.45 2.69 -2.60
CA LEU A 5 -0.17 2.41 -1.29
C LEU A 5 -1.03 3.60 -0.83
N LYS A 6 -0.57 4.82 -1.09
CA LYS A 6 -1.32 6.06 -0.82
C LYS A 6 -2.59 6.17 -1.67
N SER A 7 -2.51 5.82 -2.96
CA SER A 7 -3.67 5.79 -3.86
C SER A 7 -4.69 4.72 -3.43
N LEU A 8 -4.23 3.49 -3.12
CA LEU A 8 -5.08 2.41 -2.60
C LEU A 8 -5.81 2.83 -1.32
N ARG A 9 -5.08 3.45 -0.38
CA ARG A 9 -5.67 3.96 0.85
C ARG A 9 -6.76 5.00 0.58
N LYS A 10 -6.50 5.97 -0.29
CA LYS A 10 -7.49 6.99 -0.68
C LYS A 10 -8.70 6.36 -1.38
N SER A 11 -8.48 5.41 -2.28
CA SER A 11 -9.54 4.67 -2.98
C SER A 11 -10.43 3.88 -2.00
N SER A 12 -9.81 3.35 -0.94
CA SER A 12 -10.50 2.65 0.14
C SER A 12 -11.23 3.59 1.14
N GLY A 13 -11.32 4.88 0.84
CA GLY A 13 -12.02 5.88 1.68
C GLY A 13 -11.23 6.39 2.88
N TYR A 14 -9.96 5.98 3.04
CA TYR A 14 -9.13 6.41 4.17
C TYR A 14 -8.34 7.67 3.83
N THR A 15 -8.62 8.76 4.54
CA THR A 15 -7.86 10.02 4.43
C THR A 15 -6.54 10.00 5.20
N SER A 16 -6.45 9.20 6.27
CA SER A 16 -5.27 9.11 7.14
C SER A 16 -4.61 7.71 7.13
N PRO A 17 -3.27 7.62 7.02
CA PRO A 17 -2.50 6.38 7.19
C PRO A 17 -2.73 5.72 8.54
N ASP A 18 -2.81 6.53 9.60
CA ASP A 18 -3.02 6.07 10.96
C ASP A 18 -4.38 5.40 11.14
N LYS A 19 -5.41 5.97 10.49
CA LYS A 19 -6.77 5.42 10.56
C LYS A 19 -6.86 4.07 9.84
N PHE A 20 -6.28 3.98 8.65
CA PHE A 20 -6.20 2.71 7.91
C PHE A 20 -5.44 1.64 8.71
N SER A 21 -4.29 2.02 9.25
CA SER A 21 -3.45 1.10 10.02
C SER A 21 -4.14 0.63 11.30
N TYR A 22 -4.86 1.52 12.00
CA TYR A 22 -5.62 1.17 13.19
C TYR A 22 -6.75 0.18 12.87
N ASP A 23 -7.52 0.44 11.82
CA ASP A 23 -8.65 -0.41 11.40
C ASP A 23 -8.18 -1.80 10.97
N ASN A 24 -7.04 -1.87 10.28
CA ASN A 24 -6.48 -3.11 9.74
C ASN A 24 -5.45 -3.79 10.66
N ASN A 25 -5.33 -3.34 11.92
CA ASN A 25 -4.36 -3.84 12.90
C ASN A 25 -2.90 -3.85 12.39
N LEU A 26 -2.56 -2.89 11.53
CA LEU A 26 -1.20 -2.68 11.04
C LEU A 26 -0.40 -1.77 11.98
N ASN A 27 0.91 -1.91 11.94
CA ASN A 27 1.80 -1.00 12.65
C ASN A 27 1.80 0.38 11.98
N ARG A 28 1.14 1.36 12.61
CA ARG A 28 0.99 2.76 12.15
C ARG A 28 2.32 3.38 11.72
N SER A 29 3.36 3.22 12.53
CA SER A 29 4.67 3.83 12.26
C SER A 29 5.34 3.20 11.05
N GLN A 30 5.22 1.90 10.85
CA GLN A 30 5.78 1.21 9.69
C GLN A 30 4.99 1.53 8.42
N TYR A 31 3.66 1.49 8.49
CA TYR A 31 2.81 1.79 7.34
C TYR A 31 3.06 3.20 6.77
N GLY A 32 3.16 4.21 7.64
CA GLY A 32 3.51 5.57 7.22
C GLY A 32 4.90 5.66 6.56
N LYS A 33 5.88 4.88 7.04
CA LYS A 33 7.22 4.82 6.40
C LYS A 33 7.19 4.14 5.04
N TYR A 34 6.34 3.12 4.85
CA TYR A 34 6.14 2.48 3.56
C TYR A 34 5.49 3.43 2.55
N GLU A 35 4.47 4.20 2.97
CA GLU A 35 3.88 5.26 2.12
C GLU A 35 4.88 6.38 1.80
N ALA A 36 5.79 6.70 2.72
CA ALA A 36 6.83 7.72 2.52
C ALA A 36 8.08 7.20 1.77
N GLY A 37 8.18 5.89 1.52
CA GLY A 37 9.37 5.27 0.92
C GLY A 37 10.62 5.31 1.82
N SER A 38 10.47 5.55 3.12
CA SER A 38 11.58 5.70 4.08
C SER A 38 11.92 4.40 4.83
N ALA A 39 11.23 3.30 4.53
CA ALA A 39 11.52 1.97 5.05
C ALA A 39 11.46 0.91 3.95
N ASN A 40 12.31 -0.12 4.11
CA ASN A 40 12.25 -1.30 3.27
C ASN A 40 11.06 -2.17 3.67
N ILE A 41 10.23 -2.50 2.69
CA ILE A 41 9.10 -3.41 2.85
C ILE A 41 9.50 -4.79 2.36
N THR A 42 9.18 -5.83 3.14
CA THR A 42 9.35 -7.21 2.69
C THR A 42 8.14 -7.63 1.84
N ILE A 43 8.32 -8.61 0.95
CA ILE A 43 7.21 -9.14 0.13
C ILE A 43 6.07 -9.67 1.03
N GLY A 44 6.38 -10.34 2.14
CA GLY A 44 5.36 -10.83 3.08
C GLY A 44 4.55 -9.69 3.72
N THR A 45 5.21 -8.61 4.11
CA THR A 45 4.54 -7.41 4.64
C THR A 45 3.67 -6.75 3.57
N LEU A 46 4.17 -6.66 2.34
CA LEU A 46 3.40 -6.11 1.22
C LEU A 46 2.14 -6.93 0.97
N ILE A 47 2.23 -8.27 0.90
CA ILE A 47 1.08 -9.15 0.73
C ILE A 47 0.06 -8.94 1.87
N GLY A 48 0.53 -8.85 3.12
CA GLY A 48 -0.36 -8.57 4.26
C GLY A 48 -1.13 -7.26 4.11
N ILE A 49 -0.45 -6.19 3.69
CA ILE A 49 -1.06 -4.88 3.43
C ILE A 49 -2.04 -4.95 2.26
N LEU A 50 -1.69 -5.63 1.16
CA LEU A 50 -2.55 -5.76 -0.02
C LEU A 50 -3.81 -6.59 0.27
N ASN A 51 -3.70 -7.61 1.13
CA ASN A 51 -4.85 -8.37 1.62
C ASN A 51 -5.86 -7.48 2.37
N CYS A 52 -5.38 -6.48 3.15
CA CYS A 52 -6.25 -5.48 3.78
C CYS A 52 -7.03 -4.64 2.75
N PHE A 53 -6.47 -4.47 1.55
CA PHE A 53 -7.12 -3.78 0.44
C PHE A 53 -7.96 -4.72 -0.43
N GLY A 54 -7.89 -6.05 -0.22
CA GLY A 54 -8.51 -7.03 -1.10
C GLY A 54 -7.88 -7.07 -2.51
N VAL A 55 -6.63 -6.61 -2.65
CA VAL A 55 -5.92 -6.54 -3.92
C VAL A 55 -4.86 -7.63 -3.97
N SER A 56 -4.75 -8.36 -5.08
CA SER A 56 -3.67 -9.33 -5.24
C SER A 56 -2.33 -8.65 -5.57
N LEU A 57 -1.22 -9.34 -5.29
CA LEU A 57 0.11 -8.85 -5.69
C LEU A 57 0.14 -8.56 -7.20
N SER A 58 -0.39 -9.46 -8.03
CA SER A 58 -0.40 -9.30 -9.49
C SER A 58 -1.17 -8.06 -9.95
N GLU A 59 -2.34 -7.79 -9.38
CA GLU A 59 -3.11 -6.57 -9.66
C GLU A 59 -2.34 -5.31 -9.22
N PHE A 60 -1.72 -5.36 -8.05
CA PHE A 60 -0.89 -4.28 -7.54
C PHE A 60 0.35 -4.00 -8.39
N PHE A 61 0.83 -4.91 -9.23
CA PHE A 61 1.99 -4.66 -10.09
C PHE A 61 1.60 -4.42 -11.56
N ASN A 62 0.59 -5.10 -12.09
CA ASN A 62 0.22 -5.03 -13.52
C ASN A 62 -0.17 -3.63 -13.99
N GLU A 63 -0.92 -2.88 -13.19
CA GLU A 63 -1.42 -1.55 -13.58
C GLU A 63 -0.31 -0.48 -13.79
N ASP A 64 0.93 -0.65 -13.28
CA ASP A 64 2.06 0.28 -13.54
C ASP A 64 2.90 -0.14 -14.77
N TYR A 65 2.80 -1.41 -15.25
CA TYR A 65 3.64 -1.90 -16.35
C TYR A 65 3.29 -1.21 -17.69
N ASP A 66 2.03 -0.80 -17.85
CA ASP A 66 1.52 -0.10 -19.03
C ASP A 66 2.03 1.35 -19.14
N ASP A 67 2.34 2.00 -18.01
CA ASP A 67 2.76 3.42 -17.99
C ASP A 67 4.29 3.57 -18.16
N LEU A 68 5.08 2.51 -17.90
CA LEU A 68 6.53 2.49 -18.14
C LEU A 68 6.92 2.26 -19.62
N ASN A 69 5.95 1.88 -20.48
CA ASN A 69 6.14 1.65 -21.91
C ASN A 69 5.47 2.73 -22.80
N LYS A 70 5.14 3.90 -22.23
CA LYS A 70 4.68 5.07 -23.00
C LYS A 70 5.79 6.09 -23.20
#